data_AF-A0A2C5YCY8-F1
#
_entry.id   AF-A0A2C5YCY8-F1
#
_cell.length_a   1.000
_cell.length_b   1.000
_cell.length_c   1.000
_cell.angle_alpha   90.00
_cell.angle_beta   90.00
_cell.angle_gamma   90.00
#
_symmetry.space_group_name_H-M   'P 1'
#
loop_
_entity.id
_entity.type
_entity.pdbx_description
1 polymer ?
#
loop_
_entity_poly.entity_id
_entity_poly.type
_entity_poly.pdbx_seq_one_letter_code
_entity_poly.pdbx_strand_id
1 'polypeptide(L)'
;MAKEIKQIGAKSSKKDDKKQIISSDLRKAYEISLAKFSQHSVDKIVQMIIHCDNEVLDNAVVMDFLQKDDMCHIPDNTAKQMAPYSRDLTGPNADQQARELDPSELTREDQIYLYTAFELHHYWKSRMRALALTRSFEAEYDELSEKMRQVVAVSESLRDSVSLMNVLGLILDIGNYMNDANKQARGFKLSSLARLGMVKDDKNESTLADLVERIVRIQYPEWEDFGGDIAGVMTAQKINIEQLHSDAKKYVDNIRNVQMSLDSGNLSDPKKFHGQDRVGVVVQRCMKDARRKSEQMELYLDEMMRTYHDIMIFYGEDARDEKARREFFAKLASFLTEWKKSREKNIQLEETRRRNEASMRRKHAQPKAMTLADGSAAPAVNTGAMDSLLEKLRAAAPQVRDQRDRRRRARLKDRHQVRVASGQNLPDLAAGESSSAADETATTTMTMAADDEGSGSSPALTSPRDGEGDVADRAAALLQGMRGGGDEADEASAEKRESMRAARRQTADEERRLRRRRRERASVAAGAEDEVQSPAATDRTPLEEKSESEE
;
A
#
# COMPACT_ATOMS: atom_id res chain seq x y z
N MET A 1 -91.21 -12.97 -18.61
CA MET A 1 -90.08 -13.44 -19.43
C MET A 1 -88.81 -12.80 -18.90
N ALA A 2 -87.82 -13.65 -18.51
CA ALA A 2 -86.37 -13.41 -18.42
C ALA A 2 -85.90 -12.29 -17.44
N LYS A 3 -84.97 -12.45 -16.49
CA LYS A 3 -83.87 -13.40 -16.18
C LYS A 3 -83.67 -13.31 -14.64
N GLU A 4 -83.63 -14.37 -13.84
CA GLU A 4 -82.55 -15.36 -13.65
C GLU A 4 -81.19 -14.76 -13.22
N ILE A 5 -80.61 -15.37 -12.17
CA ILE A 5 -79.17 -15.58 -11.88
C ILE A 5 -78.53 -14.84 -10.67
N LYS A 6 -77.99 -15.70 -9.78
CA LYS A 6 -76.87 -15.56 -8.83
C LYS A 6 -77.11 -15.11 -7.39
N GLN A 7 -77.58 -16.08 -6.62
CA GLN A 7 -77.20 -16.30 -5.23
C GLN A 7 -75.79 -16.94 -5.15
N ILE A 8 -74.72 -16.18 -5.43
CA ILE A 8 -73.33 -16.57 -5.12
C ILE A 8 -72.55 -15.28 -4.86
N GLY A 9 -72.15 -15.04 -3.61
CA GLY A 9 -71.19 -14.00 -3.27
C GLY A 9 -71.56 -13.11 -2.09
N ALA A 10 -71.54 -13.67 -0.88
CA ALA A 10 -71.47 -12.87 0.35
C ALA A 10 -70.74 -13.62 1.46
N LYS A 11 -69.51 -14.10 1.17
CA LYS A 11 -68.46 -14.16 2.18
C LYS A 11 -67.60 -12.92 1.98
N SER A 12 -68.10 -11.77 2.43
CA SER A 12 -67.25 -10.61 2.65
C SER A 12 -66.36 -10.94 3.85
N SER A 13 -65.07 -11.04 3.59
CA SER A 13 -64.01 -11.05 4.59
C SER A 13 -64.18 -9.83 5.50
N LYS A 14 -64.47 -10.05 6.80
CA LYS A 14 -64.19 -9.06 7.83
C LYS A 14 -62.70 -8.74 7.72
N LYS A 15 -62.37 -7.55 7.23
CA LYS A 15 -61.05 -6.98 7.37
C LYS A 15 -60.89 -6.74 8.87
N ASP A 16 -60.02 -7.48 9.53
CA ASP A 16 -59.73 -7.29 10.95
C ASP A 16 -59.28 -5.84 11.18
N ASP A 17 -60.15 -5.00 11.76
CA ASP A 17 -59.84 -3.63 12.18
C ASP A 17 -58.97 -3.65 13.45
N LYS A 18 -57.78 -4.27 13.36
CA LYS A 18 -56.80 -4.26 14.45
C LYS A 18 -56.20 -2.88 14.60
N LYS A 19 -56.07 -2.43 15.85
CA LYS A 19 -55.56 -1.10 16.20
C LYS A 19 -54.05 -1.04 15.99
N GLN A 20 -53.60 -0.04 15.26
CA GLN A 20 -52.18 0.27 15.07
C GLN A 20 -51.78 1.42 16.01
N ILE A 21 -50.69 1.24 16.78
CA ILE A 21 -50.17 2.25 17.72
C ILE A 21 -48.80 2.75 17.26
N ILE A 22 -47.91 1.85 16.81
CA ILE A 22 -46.61 2.23 16.25
C ILE A 22 -46.76 2.94 14.90
N SER A 23 -45.74 3.72 14.53
CA SER A 23 -45.75 4.44 13.25
C SER A 23 -45.82 3.46 12.07
N SER A 24 -46.44 3.89 10.96
CA SER A 24 -46.54 3.07 9.75
C SER A 24 -45.17 2.67 9.19
N ASP A 25 -44.15 3.49 9.41
CA ASP A 25 -42.79 3.20 8.98
C ASP A 25 -42.12 2.16 9.89
N LEU A 26 -42.31 2.24 11.21
CA LEU A 26 -41.82 1.23 12.14
C LEU A 26 -42.52 -0.12 11.90
N ARG A 27 -43.82 -0.13 11.62
CA ARG A 27 -44.56 -1.35 11.26
C ARG A 27 -43.98 -2.01 10.00
N LYS A 28 -43.76 -1.24 8.93
CA LYS A 28 -43.09 -1.75 7.72
C LYS A 28 -41.68 -2.25 8.01
N ALA A 29 -40.93 -1.57 8.88
CA ALA A 29 -39.60 -2.01 9.28
C ALA A 29 -39.63 -3.35 10.02
N TYR A 30 -40.63 -3.60 10.86
CA TYR A 30 -40.89 -4.92 11.46
C TYR A 30 -41.20 -5.98 10.40
N GLU A 31 -42.12 -5.70 9.48
CA GLU A 31 -42.51 -6.61 8.40
C GLU A 31 -41.30 -7.04 7.55
N ILE A 32 -40.43 -6.09 7.20
CA ILE A 32 -39.22 -6.33 6.40
C ILE A 32 -38.17 -7.08 7.22
N SER A 33 -37.85 -6.60 8.42
CA SER A 33 -36.72 -7.13 9.21
C SER A 33 -37.03 -8.53 9.74
N LEU A 34 -38.29 -8.80 10.11
CA LEU A 34 -38.75 -10.12 10.57
C LEU A 34 -39.41 -10.96 9.46
N ALA A 35 -39.22 -10.63 8.19
CA ALA A 35 -39.83 -11.35 7.07
C ALA A 35 -39.55 -12.87 7.09
N LYS A 36 -38.33 -13.27 7.50
CA LYS A 36 -37.93 -14.68 7.68
C LYS A 36 -38.79 -15.41 8.70
N PHE A 37 -39.33 -14.69 9.69
CA PHE A 37 -40.16 -15.24 10.77
C PHE A 37 -41.65 -14.98 10.56
N SER A 38 -42.07 -14.48 9.39
CA SER A 38 -43.48 -14.15 9.08
C SER A 38 -44.45 -15.32 9.27
N GLN A 39 -43.98 -16.56 9.06
CA GLN A 39 -44.78 -17.79 9.23
C GLN A 39 -45.02 -18.17 10.70
N HIS A 40 -44.24 -17.64 11.63
CA HIS A 40 -44.38 -17.91 13.05
C HIS A 40 -45.46 -17.02 13.67
N SER A 41 -46.13 -17.55 14.71
CA SER A 41 -47.04 -16.77 15.55
C SER A 41 -46.26 -15.69 16.32
N VAL A 42 -46.98 -14.65 16.78
CA VAL A 42 -46.41 -13.58 17.59
C VAL A 42 -45.72 -14.14 18.83
N ASP A 43 -46.39 -15.01 19.58
CA ASP A 43 -45.85 -15.62 20.80
C ASP A 43 -44.55 -16.37 20.54
N LYS A 44 -44.47 -17.09 19.41
CA LYS A 44 -43.26 -17.84 19.06
C LYS A 44 -42.09 -16.91 18.76
N ILE A 45 -42.32 -15.81 18.05
CA ILE A 45 -41.26 -14.82 17.75
C ILE A 45 -40.77 -14.15 19.03
N VAL A 46 -41.70 -13.69 19.86
CA VAL A 46 -41.39 -13.07 21.15
C VAL A 46 -40.58 -14.04 22.01
N GLN A 47 -41.01 -15.31 22.07
CA GLN A 47 -40.28 -16.35 22.78
C GLN A 47 -38.86 -16.54 22.22
N MET A 48 -38.68 -16.58 20.90
CA MET A 48 -37.36 -16.71 20.27
C MET A 48 -36.44 -15.53 20.62
N ILE A 49 -36.97 -14.31 20.65
CA ILE A 49 -36.24 -13.10 21.03
C ILE A 49 -35.85 -13.16 22.52
N ILE A 50 -36.78 -13.49 23.41
CA ILE A 50 -36.58 -13.56 24.87
C ILE A 50 -35.61 -14.69 25.25
N HIS A 51 -35.77 -15.87 24.66
CA HIS A 51 -34.89 -17.02 24.88
C HIS A 51 -33.50 -16.88 24.26
N CYS A 52 -33.28 -15.84 23.44
CA CYS A 52 -32.03 -15.60 22.74
C CYS A 52 -31.66 -16.77 21.82
N ASP A 53 -32.64 -17.26 21.04
CA ASP A 53 -32.45 -18.37 20.12
C ASP A 53 -31.44 -18.01 19.02
N ASN A 54 -30.57 -18.96 18.66
CA ASN A 54 -29.51 -18.73 17.67
C ASN A 54 -30.06 -18.24 16.32
N GLU A 55 -31.26 -18.68 15.91
CA GLU A 55 -31.87 -18.22 14.66
C GLU A 55 -32.09 -16.69 14.59
N VAL A 56 -32.35 -16.07 15.75
CA VAL A 56 -32.48 -14.62 15.89
C VAL A 56 -31.12 -13.97 16.03
N LEU A 57 -30.26 -14.50 16.91
CA LEU A 57 -28.94 -13.92 17.19
C LEU A 57 -28.00 -13.96 15.99
N ASP A 58 -28.07 -14.99 15.16
CA ASP A 58 -27.20 -15.18 13.99
C ASP A 58 -27.71 -14.39 12.77
N ASN A 59 -28.90 -13.80 12.86
CA ASN A 59 -29.47 -12.99 11.79
C ASN A 59 -29.13 -11.52 11.97
N ALA A 60 -28.10 -11.05 11.26
CA ALA A 60 -27.64 -9.67 11.30
C ALA A 60 -28.76 -8.65 11.05
N VAL A 61 -29.66 -8.89 10.10
CA VAL A 61 -30.77 -7.96 9.77
C VAL A 61 -31.70 -7.76 10.97
N VAL A 62 -31.98 -8.84 11.72
CA VAL A 62 -32.84 -8.77 12.91
C VAL A 62 -32.10 -8.12 14.06
N MET A 63 -30.83 -8.48 14.30
CA MET A 63 -30.03 -7.89 15.36
C MET A 63 -29.83 -6.38 15.16
N ASP A 64 -29.58 -5.93 13.93
CA ASP A 64 -29.46 -4.51 13.58
C ASP A 64 -30.78 -3.78 13.78
N PHE A 65 -31.89 -4.39 13.37
CA PHE A 65 -33.22 -3.81 13.56
C PHE A 65 -33.59 -3.63 15.04
N LEU A 66 -33.38 -4.66 15.86
CA LEU A 66 -33.71 -4.65 17.30
C LEU A 66 -32.85 -3.65 18.10
N GLN A 67 -31.69 -3.25 17.57
CA GLN A 67 -30.80 -2.24 18.15
C GLN A 67 -31.11 -0.79 17.74
N LYS A 68 -32.05 -0.57 16.80
CA LYS A 68 -32.39 0.79 16.34
C LYS A 68 -32.93 1.66 17.48
N ASP A 69 -32.73 2.96 17.33
CA ASP A 69 -33.18 3.94 18.33
C ASP A 69 -34.69 3.91 18.56
N ASP A 70 -35.50 3.63 17.53
CA ASP A 70 -36.97 3.48 17.66
C ASP A 70 -37.41 2.34 18.61
N MET A 71 -36.53 1.36 18.82
CA MET A 71 -36.73 0.24 19.75
C MET A 71 -36.19 0.56 21.15
N CYS A 72 -35.20 1.45 21.23
CA CYS A 72 -34.54 1.82 22.47
C CYS A 72 -35.17 3.04 23.15
N HIS A 73 -35.82 3.92 22.38
CA HIS A 73 -36.42 5.16 22.85
C HIS A 73 -37.90 5.20 22.43
N ILE A 74 -38.79 5.05 23.40
CA ILE A 74 -40.23 4.96 23.16
C ILE A 74 -40.82 6.38 23.24
N PRO A 75 -41.47 6.88 22.17
CA PRO A 75 -42.12 8.19 22.22
C PRO A 75 -43.25 8.24 23.26
N ASP A 76 -43.39 9.36 23.98
CA ASP A 76 -44.41 9.53 25.04
C ASP A 76 -45.84 9.22 24.59
N ASN A 77 -46.19 9.58 23.35
CA ASN A 77 -47.52 9.30 22.81
C ASN A 77 -47.75 7.79 22.62
N THR A 78 -46.77 7.08 22.05
CA THR A 78 -46.78 5.63 21.91
C THR A 78 -46.86 4.97 23.28
N ALA A 79 -46.11 5.48 24.26
CA ALA A 79 -46.13 4.95 25.62
C ALA A 79 -47.51 5.07 26.29
N LYS A 80 -48.17 6.22 26.17
CA LYS A 80 -49.53 6.42 26.70
C LYS A 80 -50.56 5.50 26.03
N GLN A 81 -50.44 5.29 24.73
CA GLN A 81 -51.38 4.44 23.98
C GLN A 81 -51.16 2.95 24.22
N MET A 82 -49.92 2.54 24.46
CA MET A 82 -49.51 1.15 24.66
C MET A 82 -49.64 0.70 26.12
N ALA A 83 -49.58 1.63 27.08
CA ALA A 83 -49.64 1.33 28.52
C ALA A 83 -50.84 0.46 28.96
N PRO A 84 -52.09 0.66 28.49
CA PRO A 84 -53.24 -0.18 28.89
C PRO A 84 -53.11 -1.66 28.47
N TYR A 85 -52.30 -1.93 27.45
CA TYR A 85 -52.05 -3.29 26.96
C TYR A 85 -50.88 -3.94 27.68
N SER A 86 -50.03 -3.20 28.38
CA SER A 86 -48.76 -3.65 28.94
C SER A 86 -48.85 -4.23 30.34
N ARG A 87 -47.80 -4.92 30.76
CA ARG A 87 -47.58 -5.33 32.16
C ARG A 87 -46.29 -4.70 32.68
N ASP A 88 -46.28 -4.30 33.94
CA ASP A 88 -45.05 -3.90 34.60
C ASP A 88 -44.29 -5.14 35.08
N LEU A 89 -43.23 -5.48 34.36
CA LEU A 89 -42.35 -6.60 34.68
C LEU A 89 -41.42 -6.33 35.87
N THR A 90 -41.35 -5.09 36.36
CA THR A 90 -40.44 -4.70 37.46
C THR A 90 -41.08 -4.77 38.84
N GLY A 91 -42.41 -4.89 38.90
CA GLY A 91 -43.18 -4.93 40.14
C GLY A 91 -43.28 -6.32 40.80
N PRO A 92 -43.61 -6.39 42.09
CA PRO A 92 -43.91 -7.67 42.76
C PRO A 92 -45.16 -8.32 42.13
N ASN A 93 -45.07 -9.61 41.79
CA ASN A 93 -46.12 -10.40 41.11
C ASN A 93 -46.43 -10.00 39.65
N ALA A 94 -45.42 -9.59 38.87
CA ALA A 94 -45.53 -9.25 37.44
C ALA A 94 -46.34 -10.27 36.59
N ASP A 95 -46.17 -11.58 36.85
CA ASP A 95 -46.85 -12.64 36.08
C ASP A 95 -48.36 -12.73 36.34
N GLN A 96 -48.84 -12.17 37.45
CA GLN A 96 -50.25 -12.23 37.88
C GLN A 96 -51.01 -10.92 37.61
N GLN A 97 -50.35 -9.88 37.08
CA GLN A 97 -50.98 -8.62 36.75
C GLN A 97 -51.92 -8.77 35.54
N ALA A 98 -53.20 -8.46 35.75
CA ALA A 98 -54.18 -8.40 34.68
C ALA A 98 -53.88 -7.19 33.78
N ARG A 99 -53.91 -7.40 32.46
CA ARG A 99 -53.82 -6.31 31.47
C ARG A 99 -55.16 -5.58 31.45
N GLU A 100 -55.15 -4.27 31.25
CA GLU A 100 -56.40 -3.48 31.19
C GLU A 100 -57.14 -3.74 29.88
N LEU A 101 -56.41 -3.87 28.77
CA LEU A 101 -56.92 -4.19 27.44
C LEU A 101 -56.27 -5.46 26.88
N ASP A 102 -56.97 -6.14 25.96
CA ASP A 102 -56.49 -7.36 25.30
C ASP A 102 -55.46 -7.01 24.19
N PRO A 103 -54.21 -7.48 24.27
CA PRO A 103 -53.21 -7.29 23.20
C PRO A 103 -53.65 -7.84 21.84
N SER A 104 -54.59 -8.78 21.79
CA SER A 104 -55.11 -9.37 20.55
C SER A 104 -55.81 -8.34 19.64
N GLU A 105 -56.24 -7.21 20.19
CA GLU A 105 -56.82 -6.07 19.46
C GLU A 105 -55.78 -5.30 18.62
N LEU A 106 -54.50 -5.45 18.93
CA LEU A 106 -53.40 -4.76 18.26
C LEU A 106 -52.97 -5.48 16.98
N THR A 107 -52.33 -4.75 16.07
CA THR A 107 -51.68 -5.39 14.90
C THR A 107 -50.58 -6.35 15.33
N ARG A 108 -50.18 -7.26 14.43
CA ARG A 108 -49.17 -8.29 14.71
C ARG A 108 -47.85 -7.66 15.17
N GLU A 109 -47.42 -6.59 14.51
CA GLU A 109 -46.18 -5.89 14.79
C GLU A 109 -46.24 -5.08 16.09
N ASP A 110 -47.40 -4.45 16.37
CA ASP A 110 -47.64 -3.77 17.66
C ASP A 110 -47.56 -4.75 18.83
N GLN A 111 -48.06 -5.98 18.68
CA GLN A 111 -47.95 -7.01 19.72
C GLN A 111 -46.49 -7.41 19.95
N ILE A 112 -45.69 -7.61 18.88
CA ILE A 112 -44.27 -7.92 19.02
C ILE A 112 -43.55 -6.76 19.72
N TYR A 113 -43.81 -5.51 19.32
CA TYR A 113 -43.24 -4.33 19.96
C TYR A 113 -43.60 -4.23 21.44
N LEU A 114 -44.88 -4.48 21.77
CA LEU A 114 -45.39 -4.50 23.13
C LEU A 114 -44.62 -5.50 24.00
N TYR A 115 -44.58 -6.77 23.61
CA TYR A 115 -43.95 -7.82 24.42
C TYR A 115 -42.41 -7.77 24.45
N THR A 116 -41.79 -6.95 23.60
CA THR A 116 -40.33 -6.82 23.52
C THR A 116 -39.86 -5.43 23.92
N ALA A 117 -39.68 -4.51 22.97
CA ALA A 117 -39.13 -3.18 23.23
C ALA A 117 -39.90 -2.38 24.27
N PHE A 118 -41.22 -2.55 24.37
CA PHE A 118 -42.05 -1.83 25.34
C PHE A 118 -41.96 -2.40 26.76
N GLU A 119 -42.34 -3.67 26.96
CA GLU A 119 -42.34 -4.30 28.29
C GLU A 119 -40.92 -4.50 28.87
N LEU A 120 -39.91 -4.66 28.01
CA LEU A 120 -38.51 -4.85 28.40
C LEU A 120 -37.70 -3.54 28.34
N HIS A 121 -38.35 -2.39 28.13
CA HIS A 121 -37.72 -1.11 27.82
C HIS A 121 -36.58 -0.72 28.78
N HIS A 122 -36.76 -0.92 30.08
CA HIS A 122 -35.80 -0.53 31.13
C HIS A 122 -34.42 -1.16 30.96
N TYR A 123 -34.32 -2.30 30.29
CA TYR A 123 -33.04 -2.95 30.01
C TYR A 123 -32.84 -3.30 28.53
N TRP A 124 -33.80 -3.02 27.65
CA TRP A 124 -33.75 -3.38 26.22
C TRP A 124 -32.50 -2.90 25.50
N LYS A 125 -32.15 -1.61 25.64
CA LYS A 125 -30.96 -1.03 24.99
C LYS A 125 -29.67 -1.75 25.41
N SER A 126 -29.52 -2.00 26.70
CA SER A 126 -28.36 -2.69 27.28
C SER A 126 -28.35 -4.18 26.90
N ARG A 127 -29.53 -4.82 26.90
CA ARG A 127 -29.76 -6.21 26.48
C ARG A 127 -29.30 -6.43 25.04
N MET A 128 -29.77 -5.60 24.12
CA MET A 128 -29.46 -5.75 22.71
C MET A 128 -27.98 -5.49 22.41
N ARG A 129 -27.38 -4.47 23.05
CA ARG A 129 -25.92 -4.23 22.97
C ARG A 129 -25.12 -5.44 23.45
N ALA A 130 -25.49 -6.01 24.59
CA ALA A 130 -24.81 -7.17 25.16
C ALA A 130 -24.95 -8.42 24.29
N LEU A 131 -26.14 -8.65 23.70
CA LEU A 131 -26.37 -9.76 22.78
C LEU A 131 -25.59 -9.60 21.46
N ALA A 132 -25.55 -8.39 20.90
CA ALA A 132 -24.75 -8.11 19.70
C ALA A 132 -23.26 -8.40 19.93
N LEU A 133 -22.73 -8.01 21.09
CA LEU A 133 -21.36 -8.30 21.48
C LEU A 133 -21.05 -9.80 21.38
N THR A 134 -21.96 -10.69 21.78
CA THR A 134 -21.74 -12.15 21.76
C THR A 134 -21.45 -12.73 20.37
N ARG A 135 -21.78 -12.00 19.30
CA ARG A 135 -21.56 -12.41 17.91
C ARG A 135 -20.43 -11.64 17.23
N SER A 136 -20.15 -10.41 17.65
CA SER A 136 -19.23 -9.54 16.92
C SER A 136 -17.83 -9.45 17.54
N PHE A 137 -17.68 -9.64 18.86
CA PHE A 137 -16.42 -9.34 19.56
C PHE A 137 -15.20 -10.16 19.07
N GLU A 138 -15.43 -11.38 18.59
CA GLU A 138 -14.38 -12.29 18.12
C GLU A 138 -13.84 -11.83 16.76
N ALA A 139 -14.75 -11.62 15.81
CA ALA A 139 -14.40 -11.19 14.45
C ALA A 139 -13.82 -9.78 14.42
N GLU A 140 -14.38 -8.85 15.20
CA GLU A 140 -13.83 -7.50 15.35
C GLU A 140 -12.40 -7.52 15.90
N TYR A 141 -12.12 -8.38 16.89
CA TYR A 141 -10.77 -8.53 17.44
C TYR A 141 -9.78 -9.04 16.39
N ASP A 142 -10.16 -10.08 15.63
CA ASP A 142 -9.28 -10.67 14.64
C ASP A 142 -8.96 -9.67 13.53
N GLU A 143 -9.95 -8.93 13.05
CA GLU A 143 -9.78 -7.89 12.02
C GLU A 143 -8.89 -6.73 12.51
N LEU A 144 -9.18 -6.19 13.70
CA LEU A 144 -8.46 -5.04 14.23
C LEU A 144 -7.01 -5.41 14.60
N SER A 145 -6.83 -6.55 15.28
CA SER A 145 -5.50 -6.97 15.73
C SER A 145 -4.59 -7.33 14.55
N GLU A 146 -5.13 -7.89 13.47
CA GLU A 146 -4.34 -8.17 12.26
C GLU A 146 -3.85 -6.90 11.58
N LYS A 147 -4.73 -5.89 11.45
CA LYS A 147 -4.32 -4.57 10.92
C LYS A 147 -3.23 -3.93 11.78
N MET A 148 -3.33 -4.02 13.11
CA MET A 148 -2.30 -3.50 14.02
C MET A 148 -0.96 -4.23 13.87
N ARG A 149 -0.99 -5.57 13.87
CA ARG A 149 0.22 -6.39 13.65
C ARG A 149 0.88 -6.05 12.31
N GLN A 150 0.09 -5.84 11.27
CA GLN A 150 0.61 -5.42 9.97
C GLN A 150 1.32 -4.06 10.03
N VAL A 151 0.76 -3.08 10.73
CA VAL A 151 1.40 -1.76 10.90
C VAL A 151 2.72 -1.87 11.67
N VAL A 152 2.74 -2.66 12.76
CA VAL A 152 3.95 -2.91 13.55
C VAL A 152 5.02 -3.59 12.70
N ALA A 153 4.69 -4.72 12.07
CA ALA A 153 5.62 -5.48 11.25
C ALA A 153 6.23 -4.65 10.11
N VAL A 154 5.41 -3.84 9.42
CA VAL A 154 5.91 -2.97 8.35
C VAL A 154 6.81 -1.86 8.90
N SER A 155 6.47 -1.27 10.04
CA SER A 155 7.31 -0.27 10.70
C SER A 155 8.67 -0.84 11.12
N GLU A 156 8.69 -2.06 11.64
CA GLU A 156 9.92 -2.77 12.02
C GLU A 156 10.76 -3.15 10.80
N SER A 157 10.15 -3.71 9.75
CA SER A 157 10.85 -4.01 8.50
C SER A 157 11.48 -2.77 7.85
N LEU A 158 10.82 -1.61 7.94
CA LEU A 158 11.40 -0.34 7.49
C LEU A 158 12.62 0.06 8.33
N ARG A 159 12.53 -0.09 9.65
CA ARG A 159 13.61 0.25 10.58
C ARG A 159 14.84 -0.61 10.39
N ASP A 160 14.63 -1.90 10.15
CA ASP A 160 15.70 -2.90 10.10
C ASP A 160 16.31 -3.06 8.70
N SER A 161 15.70 -2.48 7.66
CA SER A 161 16.25 -2.53 6.29
C SER A 161 17.48 -1.62 6.14
N VAL A 162 18.65 -2.22 6.36
CA VAL A 162 19.96 -1.60 6.09
C VAL A 162 20.10 -1.26 4.60
N SER A 163 19.58 -2.12 3.73
CA SER A 163 19.59 -1.93 2.28
C SER A 163 18.84 -0.66 1.86
N LEU A 164 17.64 -0.41 2.41
CA LEU A 164 16.92 0.85 2.15
C LEU A 164 17.74 2.06 2.62
N MET A 165 18.35 1.99 3.81
CA MET A 165 19.14 3.09 4.35
C MET A 165 20.31 3.44 3.42
N ASN A 166 21.02 2.44 2.88
CA ASN A 166 22.11 2.66 1.94
C ASN A 166 21.63 3.26 0.62
N VAL A 167 20.48 2.82 0.09
CA VAL A 167 19.88 3.41 -1.12
C VAL A 167 19.51 4.88 -0.89
N LEU A 168 18.94 5.22 0.27
CA LEU A 168 18.66 6.62 0.62
C LEU A 168 19.94 7.44 0.77
N GLY A 169 21.01 6.86 1.31
CA GLY A 169 22.35 7.45 1.37
C GLY A 169 22.91 7.76 -0.04
N LEU A 170 22.84 6.80 -0.96
CA LEU A 170 23.25 7.00 -2.34
C LEU A 170 22.47 8.12 -3.03
N ILE A 171 21.15 8.20 -2.79
CA ILE A 171 20.32 9.29 -3.31
C ILE A 171 20.78 10.65 -2.75
N LEU A 172 21.10 10.71 -1.46
CA LEU A 172 21.63 11.92 -0.83
C LEU A 172 22.97 12.34 -1.48
N ASP A 173 23.89 11.40 -1.67
CA ASP A 173 25.21 11.67 -2.25
C ASP A 173 25.10 12.17 -3.70
N ILE A 174 24.25 11.53 -4.51
CA ILE A 174 24.00 11.99 -5.88
C ILE A 174 23.34 13.38 -5.88
N GLY A 175 22.38 13.61 -4.98
CA GLY A 175 21.75 14.92 -4.82
C GLY A 175 22.75 16.01 -4.44
N ASN A 176 23.64 15.72 -3.48
CA ASN A 176 24.71 16.61 -3.06
C ASN A 176 25.70 16.89 -4.19
N TYR A 177 26.05 15.88 -4.99
CA TYR A 177 26.92 16.07 -6.15
C TYR A 177 26.27 16.95 -7.23
N MET A 178 24.97 16.78 -7.48
CA MET A 178 24.24 17.52 -8.52
C MET A 178 23.89 18.95 -8.12
N ASN A 179 23.74 19.23 -6.83
CA ASN A 179 23.35 20.53 -6.31
C ASN A 179 24.56 21.42 -6.06
N ASP A 180 24.35 22.74 -6.15
CA ASP A 180 25.39 23.73 -5.83
C ASP A 180 25.97 23.53 -4.41
N ALA A 181 27.20 24.00 -4.17
CA ALA A 181 27.86 23.91 -2.86
C ALA A 181 27.05 24.54 -1.70
N ASN A 182 26.17 25.50 -2.00
CA ASN A 182 25.30 26.13 -0.99
C ASN A 182 24.04 25.29 -0.66
N LYS A 183 23.80 24.19 -1.38
CA LYS A 183 22.63 23.30 -1.26
C LYS A 183 23.02 21.90 -0.76
N GLN A 184 24.20 21.75 -0.16
CA GLN A 184 24.63 20.50 0.46
C GLN A 184 23.73 20.17 1.65
N ALA A 185 23.17 18.97 1.67
CA ALA A 185 22.24 18.51 2.68
C ALA A 185 22.83 17.36 3.50
N ARG A 186 22.47 17.29 4.79
CA ARG A 186 22.78 16.16 5.67
C ARG A 186 21.73 15.04 5.62
N GLY A 187 20.61 15.31 4.95
CA GLY A 187 19.46 14.42 4.82
C GLY A 187 18.33 15.11 4.06
N PHE A 188 17.33 14.35 3.66
CA PHE A 188 16.16 14.87 2.94
C PHE A 188 14.87 14.26 3.49
N LYS A 189 13.74 14.95 3.29
CA LYS A 189 12.40 14.46 3.66
C LYS A 189 11.91 13.43 2.65
N LEU A 190 11.09 12.48 3.07
CA LEU A 190 10.55 11.43 2.18
C LEU A 190 9.77 11.98 0.97
N SER A 191 9.18 13.17 1.10
CA SER A 191 8.53 13.86 -0.02
C SER A 191 9.46 14.14 -1.21
N SER A 192 10.78 14.21 -0.99
CA SER A 192 11.77 14.38 -2.06
C SER A 192 11.90 13.16 -2.97
N LEU A 193 11.54 11.96 -2.49
CA LEU A 193 11.62 10.72 -3.30
C LEU A 193 10.76 10.79 -4.56
N ALA A 194 9.61 11.48 -4.49
CA ALA A 194 8.75 11.70 -5.65
C ALA A 194 9.41 12.54 -6.76
N ARG A 195 10.44 13.35 -6.42
CA ARG A 195 11.13 14.21 -7.38
C ARG A 195 12.14 13.44 -8.24
N LEU A 196 12.56 12.24 -7.81
CA LEU A 196 13.54 11.42 -8.55
C LEU A 196 13.03 11.01 -9.93
N GLY A 197 11.72 10.79 -10.06
CA GLY A 197 11.09 10.51 -11.36
C GLY A 197 10.89 11.75 -12.25
N MET A 198 11.02 12.96 -11.69
CA MET A 198 10.80 14.23 -12.42
C MET A 198 12.06 14.75 -13.10
N VAL A 199 13.24 14.45 -12.54
CA VAL A 199 14.52 14.86 -13.09
C VAL A 199 14.91 13.91 -14.22
N LYS A 200 15.17 14.46 -15.41
CA LYS A 200 15.51 13.70 -16.62
C LYS A 200 16.92 14.04 -17.11
N ASP A 201 17.49 13.12 -17.89
CA ASP A 201 18.72 13.36 -18.64
C ASP A 201 18.52 14.38 -19.78
N ASP A 202 19.63 14.79 -20.39
CA ASP A 202 19.69 15.74 -21.51
C ASP A 202 18.84 15.32 -22.71
N LYS A 203 18.67 14.00 -22.90
CA LYS A 203 17.91 13.39 -24.00
C LYS A 203 16.45 13.11 -23.64
N ASN A 204 16.03 13.37 -22.41
CA ASN A 204 14.71 13.00 -21.88
C ASN A 204 14.38 11.49 -22.03
N GLU A 205 15.38 10.63 -22.06
CA GLU A 205 15.25 9.17 -22.21
C GLU A 205 15.24 8.47 -20.85
N SER A 206 16.02 8.94 -19.87
CA SER A 206 16.15 8.34 -18.54
C SER A 206 15.87 9.36 -17.43
N THR A 207 15.32 8.90 -16.30
CA THR A 207 15.14 9.71 -15.10
C THR A 207 16.28 9.53 -14.10
N LEU A 208 16.35 10.39 -13.08
CA LEU A 208 17.27 10.19 -11.96
C LEU A 208 16.95 8.89 -11.19
N ALA A 209 15.67 8.53 -11.05
CA ALA A 209 15.26 7.24 -10.50
C ALA A 209 15.82 6.06 -11.32
N ASP A 210 15.76 6.14 -12.66
CA ASP A 210 16.35 5.13 -13.54
C ASP A 210 17.88 5.03 -13.37
N LEU A 211 18.56 6.16 -13.14
CA LEU A 211 20.00 6.16 -12.89
C LEU A 211 20.35 5.51 -11.55
N VAL A 212 19.64 5.87 -10.46
CA VAL A 212 19.87 5.31 -9.13
C VAL A 212 19.63 3.80 -9.13
N GLU A 213 18.52 3.34 -9.72
CA GLU A 213 18.22 1.90 -9.85
C GLU A 213 19.36 1.16 -10.56
N ARG A 214 19.84 1.71 -11.68
CA ARG A 214 20.93 1.10 -12.45
C ARG A 214 22.22 1.03 -11.65
N ILE A 215 22.57 2.09 -10.91
CA ILE A 215 23.76 2.12 -10.06
C ILE A 215 23.65 1.04 -8.98
N VAL A 216 22.52 0.97 -8.28
CA VAL A 216 22.30 -0.03 -7.22
C VAL A 216 22.41 -1.44 -7.80
N ARG A 217 21.68 -1.78 -8.86
CA ARG A 217 21.70 -3.15 -9.41
C ARG A 217 23.07 -3.58 -9.95
N ILE A 218 23.84 -2.67 -10.56
CA ILE A 218 25.13 -3.01 -11.19
C ILE A 218 26.30 -2.94 -10.20
N GLN A 219 26.32 -1.94 -9.31
CA GLN A 219 27.46 -1.66 -8.45
C GLN A 219 27.25 -2.13 -7.00
N TYR A 220 26.02 -2.14 -6.51
CA TYR A 220 25.65 -2.49 -5.13
C TYR A 220 24.47 -3.49 -5.10
N PRO A 221 24.61 -4.67 -5.74
CA PRO A 221 23.52 -5.63 -5.84
C PRO A 221 23.00 -6.09 -4.48
N GLU A 222 23.83 -6.03 -3.43
CA GLU A 222 23.43 -6.33 -2.04
C GLU A 222 22.37 -5.38 -1.49
N TRP A 223 22.17 -4.20 -2.09
CA TRP A 223 21.11 -3.28 -1.70
C TRP A 223 19.81 -3.51 -2.47
N GLU A 224 19.81 -4.28 -3.56
CA GLU A 224 18.62 -4.48 -4.42
C GLU A 224 17.42 -5.08 -3.67
N ASP A 225 17.70 -5.90 -2.65
CA ASP A 225 16.68 -6.61 -1.87
C ASP A 225 15.83 -5.71 -0.97
N PHE A 226 16.16 -4.42 -0.81
CA PHE A 226 15.34 -3.48 -0.03
C PHE A 226 13.88 -3.45 -0.51
N GLY A 227 13.65 -3.66 -1.81
CA GLY A 227 12.30 -3.68 -2.39
C GLY A 227 11.44 -4.83 -1.88
N GLY A 228 12.06 -5.92 -1.41
CA GLY A 228 11.44 -7.01 -0.68
C GLY A 228 11.20 -6.65 0.78
N ASP A 229 12.23 -6.12 1.46
CA ASP A 229 12.16 -5.71 2.88
C ASP A 229 10.98 -4.79 3.14
N ILE A 230 10.76 -3.81 2.26
CA ILE A 230 9.72 -2.79 2.44
C ILE A 230 8.42 -3.11 1.71
N ALA A 231 8.26 -4.30 1.12
CA ALA A 231 7.11 -4.62 0.29
C ALA A 231 5.76 -4.44 1.01
N GLY A 232 5.73 -4.63 2.33
CA GLY A 232 4.54 -4.46 3.17
C GLY A 232 3.97 -3.04 3.21
N VAL A 233 4.74 -2.00 2.81
CA VAL A 233 4.20 -0.63 2.70
C VAL A 233 3.06 -0.53 1.67
N MET A 234 3.04 -1.43 0.67
CA MET A 234 2.00 -1.45 -0.37
C MET A 234 0.62 -1.81 0.18
N THR A 235 0.58 -2.62 1.23
CA THR A 235 -0.65 -2.98 1.95
C THR A 235 -0.92 -2.01 3.09
N ALA A 236 0.12 -1.61 3.84
CA ALA A 236 -0.02 -0.70 4.98
C ALA A 236 -0.51 0.70 4.59
N GLN A 237 -0.17 1.21 3.39
CA GLN A 237 -0.68 2.50 2.91
C GLN A 237 -2.22 2.57 2.79
N LYS A 238 -2.91 1.43 2.77
CA LYS A 238 -4.38 1.37 2.69
C LYS A 238 -5.03 1.45 4.07
N ILE A 239 -4.25 1.32 5.14
CA ILE A 239 -4.74 1.34 6.51
C ILE A 239 -4.78 2.80 6.98
N ASN A 240 -5.96 3.25 7.36
CA ASN A 240 -6.10 4.52 8.05
C ASN A 240 -5.82 4.32 9.56
N ILE A 241 -4.64 4.76 10.01
CA ILE A 241 -4.16 4.58 11.39
C ILE A 241 -5.08 5.27 12.41
N GLU A 242 -5.62 6.45 12.10
CA GLU A 242 -6.51 7.19 13.00
C GLU A 242 -7.86 6.50 13.17
N GLN A 243 -8.39 5.99 12.06
CA GLN A 243 -9.62 5.20 12.06
C GLN A 243 -9.42 3.89 12.83
N LEU A 244 -8.32 3.18 12.57
CA LEU A 244 -7.97 1.95 13.29
C LEU A 244 -7.88 2.17 14.80
N HIS A 245 -7.23 3.27 15.23
CA HIS A 245 -7.17 3.64 16.64
C HIS A 245 -8.56 3.96 17.23
N SER A 246 -9.40 4.69 16.49
CA SER A 246 -10.78 5.01 16.92
C SER A 246 -11.62 3.75 17.08
N ASP A 247 -11.54 2.83 16.13
CA ASP A 247 -12.33 1.60 16.14
C ASP A 247 -11.87 0.63 17.23
N ALA A 248 -10.56 0.54 17.48
CA ALA A 248 -10.02 -0.21 18.61
C ALA A 248 -10.47 0.35 19.98
N LYS A 249 -10.51 1.68 20.13
CA LYS A 249 -11.06 2.29 21.36
C LYS A 249 -12.54 1.98 21.53
N LYS A 250 -13.33 2.09 20.47
CA LYS A 250 -14.76 1.73 20.50
C LYS A 250 -14.96 0.26 20.87
N TYR A 251 -14.13 -0.64 20.35
CA TYR A 251 -14.16 -2.07 20.69
C TYR A 251 -13.98 -2.28 22.19
N VAL A 252 -12.92 -1.70 22.76
CA VAL A 252 -12.60 -1.76 24.19
C VAL A 252 -13.72 -1.15 25.04
N ASP A 253 -14.18 0.05 24.67
CA ASP A 253 -15.23 0.76 25.41
C ASP A 253 -16.56 0.02 25.32
N ASN A 254 -16.89 -0.62 24.20
CA ASN A 254 -18.10 -1.43 24.07
C ASN A 254 -18.10 -2.61 25.06
N ILE A 255 -16.98 -3.34 25.16
CA ILE A 255 -16.83 -4.44 26.11
C ILE A 255 -16.90 -3.93 27.55
N ARG A 256 -16.22 -2.82 27.87
CA ARG A 256 -16.28 -2.17 29.18
C ARG A 256 -17.71 -1.75 29.54
N ASN A 257 -18.44 -1.16 28.60
CA ASN A 257 -19.83 -0.73 28.79
C ASN A 257 -20.78 -1.91 29.02
N VAL A 258 -20.62 -3.01 28.29
CA VAL A 258 -21.40 -4.24 28.52
C VAL A 258 -21.05 -4.84 29.89
N GLN A 259 -19.77 -4.88 30.26
CA GLN A 259 -19.35 -5.34 31.59
C GLN A 259 -19.98 -4.49 32.70
N MET A 260 -19.89 -3.16 32.62
CA MET A 260 -20.53 -2.26 33.58
C MET A 260 -22.05 -2.44 33.65
N SER A 261 -22.69 -2.74 32.51
CA SER A 261 -24.13 -3.01 32.47
C SER A 261 -24.50 -4.26 33.26
N LEU A 262 -23.65 -5.29 33.24
CA LEU A 262 -23.81 -6.55 33.97
C LEU A 262 -23.46 -6.43 35.46
N ASP A 263 -22.46 -5.63 35.81
CA ASP A 263 -21.98 -5.56 37.20
C ASP A 263 -22.83 -4.61 38.06
N SER A 264 -23.22 -3.46 37.51
CA SER A 264 -23.88 -2.40 38.28
C SER A 264 -24.91 -1.59 37.49
N GLY A 265 -25.27 -2.03 36.29
CA GLY A 265 -26.21 -1.32 35.41
C GLY A 265 -27.55 -2.03 35.27
N ASN A 266 -28.23 -1.77 34.15
CA ASN A 266 -29.59 -2.29 33.92
C ASN A 266 -29.63 -3.81 33.70
N LEU A 267 -28.48 -4.49 33.60
CA LEU A 267 -28.38 -5.94 33.49
C LEU A 267 -27.85 -6.62 34.76
N SER A 268 -27.69 -5.89 35.87
CA SER A 268 -27.10 -6.43 37.11
C SER A 268 -28.08 -7.16 38.02
N ASP A 269 -29.38 -6.88 37.90
CA ASP A 269 -30.42 -7.50 38.72
C ASP A 269 -31.35 -8.39 37.88
N PRO A 270 -31.12 -9.72 37.88
CA PRO A 270 -31.95 -10.66 37.13
C PRO A 270 -33.42 -10.67 37.52
N LYS A 271 -33.78 -10.19 38.73
CA LYS A 271 -35.18 -10.15 39.19
C LYS A 271 -36.02 -9.12 38.42
N LYS A 272 -35.37 -8.15 37.77
CA LYS A 272 -36.02 -7.13 36.94
C LYS A 272 -36.21 -7.59 35.50
N PHE A 273 -35.68 -8.75 35.13
CA PHE A 273 -35.84 -9.29 33.78
C PHE A 273 -37.17 -10.01 33.65
N HIS A 274 -37.61 -10.16 32.41
CA HIS A 274 -38.66 -11.12 32.10
C HIS A 274 -38.23 -12.52 32.56
N GLY A 275 -39.10 -13.27 33.24
CA GLY A 275 -38.74 -14.54 33.92
C GLY A 275 -38.20 -15.63 32.99
N GLN A 276 -38.47 -15.54 31.69
CA GLN A 276 -37.94 -16.45 30.67
C GLN A 276 -36.72 -15.89 29.91
N ASP A 277 -36.30 -14.64 30.14
CA ASP A 277 -35.20 -14.03 29.40
C ASP A 277 -33.87 -14.68 29.73
N ARG A 278 -33.13 -15.08 28.69
CA ARG A 278 -31.86 -15.80 28.82
C ARG A 278 -30.63 -14.93 28.57
N VAL A 279 -30.80 -13.62 28.39
CA VAL A 279 -29.69 -12.68 28.11
C VAL A 279 -28.52 -12.84 29.07
N GLY A 280 -28.78 -12.92 30.38
CA GLY A 280 -27.72 -13.02 31.38
C GLY A 280 -26.86 -14.28 31.21
N VAL A 281 -27.49 -15.43 30.94
CA VAL A 281 -26.79 -16.71 30.73
C VAL A 281 -25.99 -16.71 29.43
N VAL A 282 -26.56 -16.16 28.36
CA VAL A 282 -25.91 -16.14 27.03
C VAL A 282 -24.71 -15.20 27.04
N VAL A 283 -24.88 -13.98 27.56
CA VAL A 283 -23.82 -12.96 27.58
C VAL A 283 -22.68 -13.38 28.52
N GLN A 284 -22.97 -13.82 29.74
CA GLN A 284 -21.92 -14.17 30.71
C GLN A 284 -20.97 -15.26 30.23
N ARG A 285 -21.41 -16.16 29.32
CA ARG A 285 -20.56 -17.21 28.73
C ARG A 285 -19.37 -16.67 27.96
N CYS A 286 -19.53 -15.58 27.21
CA CYS A 286 -18.45 -15.02 26.38
C CYS A 286 -17.70 -13.87 27.07
N MET A 287 -18.23 -13.29 28.15
CA MET A 287 -17.64 -12.10 28.77
C MET A 287 -16.21 -12.31 29.29
N LYS A 288 -15.86 -13.52 29.75
CA LYS A 288 -14.49 -13.82 30.18
C LYS A 288 -13.50 -13.65 29.03
N ASP A 289 -13.82 -14.19 27.86
CA ASP A 289 -12.95 -14.12 26.68
C ASP A 289 -12.95 -12.72 26.08
N ALA A 290 -14.11 -12.06 26.03
CA ALA A 290 -14.23 -10.68 25.57
C ALA A 290 -13.36 -9.72 26.41
N ARG A 291 -13.38 -9.83 27.75
CA ARG A 291 -12.51 -9.02 28.62
C ARG A 291 -11.02 -9.24 28.34
N ARG A 292 -10.60 -10.51 28.26
CA ARG A 292 -9.21 -10.85 27.94
C ARG A 292 -8.78 -10.26 26.59
N LYS A 293 -9.65 -10.33 25.57
CA LYS A 293 -9.38 -9.76 24.25
C LYS A 293 -9.36 -8.23 24.26
N SER A 294 -10.21 -7.60 25.06
CA SER A 294 -10.17 -6.15 25.28
C SER A 294 -8.84 -5.70 25.88
N GLU A 295 -8.35 -6.39 26.91
CA GLU A 295 -7.04 -6.10 27.53
C GLU A 295 -5.89 -6.29 26.53
N GLN A 296 -5.93 -7.36 25.72
CA GLN A 296 -4.96 -7.59 24.65
C GLN A 296 -5.01 -6.50 23.57
N MET A 297 -6.22 -6.06 23.20
CA MET A 297 -6.41 -5.00 22.21
C MET A 297 -5.82 -3.67 22.68
N GLU A 298 -5.96 -3.32 23.97
CA GLU A 298 -5.33 -2.11 24.54
C GLU A 298 -3.80 -2.18 24.42
N LEU A 299 -3.19 -3.34 24.68
CA LEU A 299 -1.74 -3.54 24.55
C LEU A 299 -1.26 -3.40 23.10
N TYR A 300 -1.93 -4.07 22.16
CA TYR A 300 -1.58 -3.96 20.73
C TYR A 300 -1.75 -2.55 20.19
N LEU A 301 -2.77 -1.83 20.67
CA LEU A 301 -3.01 -0.45 20.27
C LEU A 301 -1.87 0.46 20.75
N ASP A 302 -1.44 0.33 22.01
CA ASP A 302 -0.33 1.14 22.55
C ASP A 302 0.99 0.83 21.84
N GLU A 303 1.29 -0.46 21.63
CA GLU A 303 2.47 -0.90 20.88
C GLU A 303 2.47 -0.36 19.45
N MET A 304 1.37 -0.53 18.71
CA MET A 304 1.23 -0.03 17.34
C MET A 304 1.45 1.49 17.28
N MET A 305 0.84 2.25 18.19
CA MET A 305 0.96 3.71 18.19
C MET A 305 2.39 4.18 18.51
N ARG A 306 3.08 3.51 19.44
CA ARG A 306 4.49 3.79 19.75
C ARG A 306 5.39 3.47 18.58
N THR A 307 5.30 2.26 18.04
CA THR A 307 6.14 1.82 16.92
C THR A 307 5.93 2.70 15.69
N TYR A 308 4.67 3.09 15.40
CA TYR A 308 4.35 3.99 14.30
C TYR A 308 4.89 5.40 14.50
N HIS A 309 4.78 5.94 15.72
CA HIS A 309 5.36 7.24 16.07
C HIS A 309 6.89 7.24 15.91
N ASP A 310 7.55 6.19 16.40
CA ASP A 310 9.01 6.09 16.40
C ASP A 310 9.57 5.93 14.98
N ILE A 311 8.92 5.16 14.11
CA ILE A 311 9.35 5.02 12.70
C ILE A 311 9.18 6.32 11.92
N MET A 312 8.14 7.13 12.23
CA MET A 312 7.99 8.44 11.61
C MET A 312 9.12 9.38 12.00
N ILE A 313 9.47 9.42 13.29
CA ILE A 313 10.60 10.22 13.79
C ILE A 313 11.91 9.75 13.17
N PHE A 314 12.10 8.43 13.02
CA PHE A 314 13.29 7.85 12.42
C PHE A 314 13.55 8.36 10.98
N TYR A 315 12.49 8.49 10.16
CA TYR A 315 12.59 9.12 8.83
C TYR A 315 12.42 10.64 8.82
N GLY A 316 12.39 11.26 9.99
CA GLY A 316 12.30 12.71 10.17
C GLY A 316 10.95 13.29 9.75
N GLU A 317 9.86 12.54 9.78
CA GLU A 317 8.50 13.04 9.56
C GLU A 317 7.89 13.53 10.88
N ASP A 318 6.96 14.49 10.81
CA ASP A 318 6.30 15.00 12.02
C ASP A 318 5.15 14.07 12.43
N ALA A 319 5.35 13.30 13.51
CA ALA A 319 4.33 12.40 14.03
C ALA A 319 3.13 13.12 14.65
N ARG A 320 3.19 14.44 14.87
CA ARG A 320 2.06 15.25 15.36
C ARG A 320 1.19 15.78 14.23
N ASP A 321 1.73 15.90 13.02
CA ASP A 321 0.96 16.30 11.86
C ASP A 321 0.09 15.14 11.37
N GLU A 322 -1.21 15.34 11.44
CA GLU A 322 -2.23 14.41 10.96
C GLU A 322 -2.07 14.08 9.47
N LYS A 323 -1.68 15.05 8.63
CA LYS A 323 -1.43 14.78 7.22
C LYS A 323 -0.20 13.90 7.03
N ALA A 324 0.92 14.22 7.71
CA ALA A 324 2.13 13.41 7.65
C ALA A 324 1.88 11.97 8.12
N ARG A 325 1.11 11.77 9.20
CA ARG A 325 0.71 10.43 9.67
C ARG A 325 -0.08 9.65 8.63
N ARG A 326 -0.99 10.29 7.89
CA ARG A 326 -1.77 9.57 6.86
C ARG A 326 -0.95 9.22 5.63
N GLU A 327 -0.03 10.10 5.24
CA GLU A 327 0.71 9.95 3.97
C GLU A 327 2.03 9.18 4.12
N PHE A 328 2.47 8.88 5.34
CA PHE A 328 3.79 8.28 5.61
C PHE A 328 4.07 7.01 4.78
N PHE A 329 3.26 5.95 4.94
CA PHE A 329 3.43 4.72 4.16
C PHE A 329 3.18 4.94 2.66
N ALA A 330 2.29 5.87 2.28
CA ALA A 330 2.00 6.17 0.89
C ALA A 330 3.21 6.77 0.15
N LYS A 331 4.00 7.62 0.82
CA LYS A 331 5.26 8.17 0.26
C LYS A 331 6.25 7.05 -0.10
N LEU A 332 6.42 6.08 0.82
CA LEU A 332 7.32 4.93 0.62
C LEU A 332 6.77 3.94 -0.42
N ALA A 333 5.47 3.71 -0.44
CA ALA A 333 4.82 2.85 -1.44
C ALA A 333 4.93 3.43 -2.86
N SER A 334 4.79 4.76 -2.99
CA SER A 334 5.02 5.46 -4.26
C SER A 334 6.47 5.30 -4.72
N PHE A 335 7.44 5.50 -3.81
CA PHE A 335 8.85 5.28 -4.10
C PHE A 335 9.13 3.84 -4.56
N LEU A 336 8.61 2.83 -3.85
CA LEU A 336 8.78 1.43 -4.23
C LEU A 336 8.15 1.12 -5.59
N THR A 337 7.01 1.73 -5.91
CA THR A 337 6.34 1.55 -7.20
C THR A 337 7.16 2.14 -8.34
N GLU A 338 7.68 3.37 -8.17
CA GLU A 338 8.53 4.00 -9.17
C GLU A 338 9.86 3.24 -9.33
N TRP A 339 10.43 2.74 -8.22
CA TRP A 339 11.62 1.88 -8.26
C TRP A 339 11.43 0.65 -9.14
N LYS A 340 10.33 -0.10 -8.94
CA LYS A 340 10.01 -1.30 -9.73
C LYS A 340 9.85 -0.97 -11.22
N LYS A 341 9.21 0.16 -11.51
CA LYS A 341 9.03 0.65 -12.88
C LYS A 341 10.36 1.04 -13.54
N SER A 342 11.23 1.74 -12.81
CA SER A 342 12.59 2.08 -13.26
C SER A 342 13.42 0.82 -13.53
N ARG A 343 13.34 -0.19 -12.66
CA ARG A 343 14.01 -1.49 -12.85
C ARG A 343 13.54 -2.18 -14.13
N GLU A 344 12.23 -2.31 -14.33
CA GLU A 344 11.68 -2.93 -15.52
C GLU A 344 12.13 -2.19 -16.80
N LYS A 345 12.06 -0.85 -16.79
CA LYS A 345 12.52 -0.02 -17.90
C LYS A 345 14.00 -0.24 -18.20
N ASN A 346 14.86 -0.23 -17.18
CA ASN A 346 16.30 -0.42 -17.35
C ASN A 346 16.63 -1.82 -17.89
N ILE A 347 15.98 -2.88 -17.39
CA ILE A 347 16.16 -4.25 -17.89
C ILE A 347 15.75 -4.33 -19.37
N GLN A 348 14.59 -3.76 -19.73
CA GLN A 348 14.14 -3.74 -21.13
C GLN A 348 15.10 -2.99 -22.06
N LEU A 349 15.65 -1.86 -21.60
CA LEU A 349 16.65 -1.09 -22.34
C LEU A 349 17.95 -1.87 -22.52
N GLU A 350 18.43 -2.56 -21.48
CA GLU A 350 19.62 -3.41 -21.52
C GLU A 350 19.45 -4.62 -22.45
N GLU A 351 18.30 -5.29 -22.39
CA GLU A 351 17.98 -6.39 -23.30
C GLU A 351 17.90 -5.94 -24.76
N THR A 352 17.24 -4.81 -25.00
CA THR A 352 17.12 -4.21 -26.34
C THR A 352 18.49 -3.82 -26.88
N ARG A 353 19.32 -3.18 -26.05
CA ARG A 353 20.70 -2.83 -26.39
C ARG A 353 21.52 -4.07 -26.69
N ARG A 354 21.46 -5.11 -25.84
CA ARG A 354 22.15 -6.39 -26.05
C ARG A 354 21.72 -7.07 -27.35
N ARG A 355 20.41 -7.03 -27.68
CA ARG A 355 19.87 -7.58 -28.92
C ARG A 355 20.33 -6.81 -30.15
N ASN A 356 20.36 -5.48 -30.06
CA ASN A 356 20.84 -4.60 -31.12
C ASN A 356 22.34 -4.77 -31.37
N GLU A 357 23.16 -4.82 -30.31
CA GLU A 357 24.60 -5.08 -30.39
C GLU A 357 24.90 -6.47 -30.99
N ALA A 358 24.14 -7.51 -30.58
CA ALA A 358 24.28 -8.85 -31.16
C ALA A 358 23.89 -8.90 -32.64
N SER A 359 22.84 -8.17 -33.04
CA SER A 359 22.41 -8.04 -34.44
C SER A 359 23.47 -7.33 -35.29
N MET A 360 24.04 -6.22 -34.78
CA MET A 360 25.12 -5.50 -35.45
C MET A 360 26.39 -6.35 -35.56
N ARG A 361 26.75 -7.11 -34.50
CA ARG A 361 27.89 -8.02 -34.54
C ARG A 361 27.70 -9.16 -35.56
N ARG A 362 26.49 -9.70 -35.71
CA ARG A 362 26.16 -10.67 -36.78
C ARG A 362 26.25 -10.05 -38.17
N LYS A 363 25.76 -8.82 -38.36
CA LYS A 363 25.85 -8.09 -39.64
C LYS A 363 27.31 -7.74 -40.01
N HIS A 364 28.15 -7.38 -39.05
CA HIS A 364 29.58 -7.12 -39.29
C HIS A 364 30.42 -8.40 -39.46
N ALA A 365 29.96 -9.55 -38.98
CA ALA A 365 30.65 -10.83 -39.18
C ALA A 365 30.36 -11.49 -40.55
N GLN A 366 29.22 -11.22 -41.19
CA GLN A 366 28.90 -11.77 -42.52
C GLN A 366 29.81 -11.29 -43.67
N PRO A 367 30.22 -10.01 -43.79
CA PRO A 367 31.10 -9.59 -44.88
C PRO A 367 32.55 -10.09 -44.73
N LYS A 368 32.99 -10.54 -43.54
CA LYS A 368 34.31 -11.16 -43.35
C LYS A 368 34.36 -12.64 -43.75
N ALA A 369 33.23 -13.33 -43.84
CA ALA A 369 33.19 -14.73 -44.29
C ALA A 369 33.16 -14.85 -45.83
N MET A 370 32.67 -13.82 -46.55
CA MET A 370 32.67 -13.79 -48.03
C MET A 370 34.02 -13.37 -48.63
N THR A 371 34.88 -12.65 -47.91
CA THR A 371 36.19 -12.21 -48.42
C THR A 371 37.34 -13.16 -48.12
N LEU A 372 37.15 -14.15 -47.24
CA LEU A 372 38.14 -15.20 -46.94
C LEU A 372 37.92 -16.49 -47.76
N ALA A 373 36.87 -16.55 -48.58
CA ALA A 373 36.60 -17.68 -49.48
C ALA A 373 37.10 -17.48 -50.91
N ASP A 374 37.67 -16.30 -51.24
CA ASP A 374 38.20 -16.01 -52.58
C ASP A 374 39.72 -15.79 -52.53
N GLY A 375 40.42 -16.88 -52.21
CA GLY A 375 41.87 -16.93 -52.06
C GLY A 375 42.50 -18.06 -52.88
N SER A 376 42.06 -18.27 -54.12
CA SER A 376 42.85 -18.99 -55.13
C SER A 376 42.30 -18.83 -56.55
N ALA A 377 43.16 -18.31 -57.44
CA ALA A 377 43.12 -18.33 -58.91
C ALA A 377 42.40 -17.16 -59.65
N ALA A 378 43.18 -16.43 -60.45
CA ALA A 378 42.75 -15.60 -61.57
C ALA A 378 42.89 -16.37 -62.90
N PRO A 379 42.42 -15.85 -64.05
CA PRO A 379 41.14 -15.19 -64.33
C PRO A 379 40.37 -15.95 -65.44
N ALA A 380 39.03 -15.96 -65.38
CA ALA A 380 38.21 -16.30 -66.53
C ALA A 380 37.15 -15.22 -66.72
N VAL A 381 37.10 -14.69 -67.93
CA VAL A 381 36.15 -13.69 -68.41
C VAL A 381 34.71 -14.23 -68.31
N ASN A 382 34.07 -14.02 -67.17
CA ASN A 382 32.65 -14.34 -66.99
C ASN A 382 31.78 -13.13 -67.34
N THR A 383 31.52 -12.96 -68.64
CA THR A 383 30.56 -11.99 -69.18
C THR A 383 29.09 -12.27 -68.82
N GLY A 384 28.80 -13.38 -68.12
CA GLY A 384 27.43 -13.74 -67.68
C GLY A 384 27.04 -13.32 -66.25
N ALA A 385 27.97 -12.83 -65.43
CA ALA A 385 27.67 -12.48 -64.04
C ALA A 385 26.86 -11.16 -63.92
N MET A 386 26.99 -10.27 -64.90
CA MET A 386 26.30 -8.98 -64.95
C MET A 386 24.83 -9.15 -65.41
N ASP A 387 24.58 -10.05 -66.35
CA ASP A 387 23.22 -10.41 -66.80
C ASP A 387 22.42 -11.14 -65.71
N SER A 388 23.06 -12.02 -64.93
CA SER A 388 22.38 -12.72 -63.83
C SER A 388 22.05 -11.78 -62.66
N LEU A 389 22.84 -10.71 -62.47
CA LEU A 389 22.54 -9.64 -61.52
C LEU A 389 21.42 -8.73 -62.03
N LEU A 390 21.43 -8.35 -63.31
CA LEU A 390 20.36 -7.57 -63.93
C LEU A 390 19.04 -8.33 -63.97
N GLU A 391 19.05 -9.64 -64.22
CA GLU A 391 17.85 -10.48 -64.22
C GLU A 391 17.28 -10.66 -62.81
N LYS A 392 18.13 -10.84 -61.78
CA LYS A 392 17.69 -10.84 -60.38
C LYS A 392 17.19 -9.47 -59.92
N LEU A 393 17.77 -8.36 -60.41
CA LEU A 393 17.28 -7.02 -60.11
C LEU A 393 15.94 -6.74 -60.80
N ARG A 394 15.75 -7.24 -62.03
CA ARG A 394 14.51 -7.13 -62.81
C ARG A 394 13.40 -8.02 -62.25
N ALA A 395 13.74 -9.19 -61.69
CA ALA A 395 12.83 -10.09 -60.99
C ALA A 395 12.47 -9.59 -59.56
N ALA A 396 13.37 -8.88 -58.88
CA ALA A 396 13.14 -8.31 -57.55
C ALA A 396 12.44 -6.92 -57.59
N ALA A 397 12.58 -6.17 -58.67
CA ALA A 397 11.94 -4.86 -58.86
C ALA A 397 10.39 -4.86 -58.72
N PRO A 398 9.63 -5.82 -59.29
CA PRO A 398 8.18 -5.81 -59.14
C PRO A 398 7.73 -6.10 -57.70
N GLN A 399 8.45 -6.94 -56.93
CA GLN A 399 8.06 -7.28 -55.56
C GLN A 399 8.31 -6.14 -54.56
N VAL A 400 9.42 -5.40 -54.70
CA VAL A 400 9.74 -4.26 -53.82
C VAL A 400 8.82 -3.08 -54.11
N ARG A 401 8.43 -2.87 -55.38
CA ARG A 401 7.47 -1.82 -55.77
C ARG A 401 6.05 -2.14 -55.28
N ASP A 402 5.61 -3.40 -55.38
CA ASP A 402 4.33 -3.85 -54.81
C ASP A 402 4.29 -3.74 -53.28
N GLN A 403 5.39 -4.05 -52.59
CA GLN A 403 5.46 -3.94 -51.14
C GLN A 403 5.49 -2.47 -50.67
N ARG A 404 6.14 -1.59 -51.44
CA ARG A 404 6.15 -0.14 -51.20
C ARG A 404 4.77 0.48 -51.49
N ASP A 405 4.10 0.07 -52.57
CA ASP A 405 2.75 0.53 -52.91
C ASP A 405 1.68 -0.02 -51.95
N ARG A 406 1.81 -1.27 -51.47
CA ARG A 406 0.95 -1.81 -50.40
C ARG A 406 1.14 -1.03 -49.09
N ARG A 407 2.38 -0.74 -48.68
CA ARG A 407 2.66 0.10 -47.49
C ARG A 407 2.14 1.53 -47.67
N ARG A 408 2.23 2.10 -48.87
CA ARG A 408 1.71 3.45 -49.17
C ARG A 408 0.17 3.48 -49.13
N ARG A 409 -0.51 2.48 -49.71
CA ARG A 409 -1.98 2.34 -49.62
C ARG A 409 -2.47 2.10 -48.20
N ALA A 410 -1.74 1.33 -47.39
CA ALA A 410 -2.07 1.12 -45.97
C ALA A 410 -1.98 2.42 -45.16
N ARG A 411 -0.91 3.21 -45.34
CA ARG A 411 -0.77 4.54 -44.67
C ARG A 411 -1.82 5.56 -45.14
N LEU A 412 -2.22 5.52 -46.40
CA LEU A 412 -3.29 6.38 -46.92
C LEU A 412 -4.67 5.98 -46.38
N LYS A 413 -4.93 4.68 -46.21
CA LYS A 413 -6.18 4.18 -45.60
C LYS A 413 -6.24 4.52 -44.11
N ASP A 414 -5.14 4.35 -43.39
CA ASP A 414 -5.01 4.70 -41.97
C ASP A 414 -5.21 6.22 -41.74
N ARG A 415 -4.57 7.06 -42.57
CA ARG A 415 -4.73 8.52 -42.50
C ARG A 415 -6.14 8.98 -42.89
N HIS A 416 -6.82 8.28 -43.81
CA HIS A 416 -8.22 8.55 -44.14
C HIS A 416 -9.16 8.12 -43.01
N GLN A 417 -8.89 7.00 -42.35
CA GLN A 417 -9.66 6.47 -41.23
C GLN A 417 -9.53 7.35 -39.98
N VAL A 418 -8.31 7.84 -39.69
CA VAL A 418 -8.06 8.85 -38.64
C VAL A 418 -8.76 10.18 -38.96
N ARG A 419 -8.80 10.59 -40.23
CA ARG A 419 -9.48 11.84 -40.64
C ARG A 419 -11.00 11.74 -40.51
N VAL A 420 -11.59 10.61 -40.94
CA VAL A 420 -13.03 10.32 -40.79
C VAL A 420 -13.42 10.20 -39.31
N ALA A 421 -12.57 9.60 -38.47
CA ALA A 421 -12.77 9.54 -37.02
C ALA A 421 -12.65 10.91 -36.32
N SER A 422 -11.89 11.86 -36.89
CA SER A 422 -11.71 13.22 -36.35
C SER A 422 -12.74 14.26 -36.83
N GLY A 423 -13.66 13.89 -37.73
CA GLY A 423 -14.75 14.76 -38.18
C GLY A 423 -14.35 15.98 -39.03
N GLN A 424 -13.12 16.03 -39.55
CA GLN A 424 -12.67 17.15 -40.39
C GLN A 424 -13.16 17.04 -41.84
N ASN A 425 -14.04 17.95 -42.26
CA ASN A 425 -14.48 18.11 -43.65
C ASN A 425 -13.40 18.79 -44.51
N LEU A 426 -13.30 18.38 -45.78
CA LEU A 426 -12.39 18.96 -46.78
C LEU A 426 -12.81 20.40 -47.12
N PRO A 427 -11.87 21.34 -47.35
CA PRO A 427 -12.19 22.56 -48.08
C PRO A 427 -12.37 22.23 -49.56
N ASP A 428 -13.46 22.73 -50.13
CA ASP A 428 -13.84 22.63 -51.53
C ASP A 428 -12.91 23.49 -52.39
N LEU A 429 -12.40 22.92 -53.48
CA LEU A 429 -11.56 23.63 -54.45
C LEU A 429 -12.45 24.18 -55.56
N ALA A 430 -12.72 25.48 -55.51
CA ALA A 430 -13.27 26.24 -56.65
C ALA A 430 -12.27 27.33 -57.09
N ALA A 431 -12.18 27.49 -58.40
CA ALA A 431 -11.20 28.29 -59.13
C ALA A 431 -11.66 29.75 -59.39
N GLY A 432 -10.67 30.66 -59.53
CA GLY A 432 -10.72 31.99 -60.20
C GLY A 432 -11.53 33.09 -59.49
N GLU A 433 -11.17 34.39 -59.42
CA GLU A 433 -10.21 35.25 -60.12
C GLU A 433 -9.84 36.49 -59.25
N SER A 434 -8.68 37.13 -59.52
CA SER A 434 -8.27 38.57 -59.38
C SER A 434 -8.76 39.44 -58.20
N SER A 435 -8.01 40.33 -57.52
CA SER A 435 -6.81 41.12 -57.82
C SER A 435 -6.34 41.94 -56.59
N SER A 436 -5.05 42.31 -56.59
CA SER A 436 -4.38 43.52 -56.04
C SER A 436 -4.38 43.88 -54.53
N ALA A 437 -3.20 43.66 -53.92
CA ALA A 437 -2.24 44.64 -53.34
C ALA A 437 -2.46 45.36 -51.99
N ALA A 438 -1.35 45.36 -51.21
CA ALA A 438 -0.89 46.27 -50.13
C ALA A 438 -1.63 46.18 -48.78
N ASP A 439 -1.04 46.27 -47.57
CA ASP A 439 0.32 46.46 -47.02
C ASP A 439 0.25 46.15 -45.48
N GLU A 440 1.40 46.16 -44.82
CA GLU A 440 1.68 46.31 -43.37
C GLU A 440 1.77 45.08 -42.45
N THR A 441 3.02 44.73 -42.09
CA THR A 441 3.37 44.11 -40.81
C THR A 441 4.57 44.82 -40.19
N ALA A 442 4.41 45.28 -38.95
CA ALA A 442 5.46 45.80 -38.09
C ALA A 442 5.71 44.84 -36.93
N THR A 443 6.98 44.46 -36.79
CA THR A 443 7.63 43.74 -35.70
C THR A 443 7.64 44.58 -34.41
N THR A 444 7.51 43.98 -33.22
CA THR A 444 8.18 44.48 -31.99
C THR A 444 8.26 43.38 -30.90
N THR A 445 9.48 43.26 -30.37
CA THR A 445 10.04 42.51 -29.23
C THR A 445 9.58 43.06 -27.87
N MET A 446 9.96 42.39 -26.75
CA MET A 446 10.16 42.87 -25.33
C MET A 446 9.47 41.92 -24.31
N THR A 447 9.94 41.58 -23.10
CA THR A 447 11.22 41.59 -22.34
C THR A 447 10.97 40.87 -21.00
N MET A 448 12.07 40.50 -20.33
CA MET A 448 12.21 39.97 -18.95
C MET A 448 11.81 40.96 -17.84
N ALA A 449 11.57 40.44 -16.62
CA ALA A 449 11.76 41.15 -15.36
C ALA A 449 12.26 40.18 -14.25
N ALA A 450 13.20 40.67 -13.46
CA ALA A 450 13.82 40.04 -12.30
C ALA A 450 13.59 40.94 -11.07
N ASP A 451 13.59 40.37 -9.88
CA ASP A 451 13.73 41.09 -8.60
C ASP A 451 14.59 40.27 -7.62
N ASP A 452 15.39 41.00 -6.86
CA ASP A 452 16.45 40.60 -5.92
C ASP A 452 16.11 41.04 -4.48
N GLU A 453 16.75 40.42 -3.48
CA GLU A 453 17.26 40.99 -2.20
C GLU A 453 17.26 40.00 -1.01
N GLY A 454 18.40 39.91 -0.31
CA GLY A 454 18.48 39.61 1.12
C GLY A 454 19.33 38.41 1.58
N SER A 455 20.62 38.64 1.91
CA SER A 455 21.48 37.68 2.65
C SER A 455 22.35 38.38 3.70
N GLY A 456 22.30 37.89 4.94
CA GLY A 456 23.18 38.24 6.08
C GLY A 456 24.15 37.10 6.45
N SER A 457 25.22 37.42 7.17
CA SER A 457 26.50 36.70 7.25
C SER A 457 26.77 35.88 8.54
N SER A 458 27.39 34.68 8.34
CA SER A 458 28.45 33.96 9.12
C SER A 458 28.22 33.49 10.59
N PRO A 459 29.01 32.54 11.19
CA PRO A 459 30.26 31.88 10.75
C PRO A 459 30.35 30.32 10.93
N ALA A 460 31.52 29.78 10.54
CA ALA A 460 31.89 28.36 10.43
C ALA A 460 32.57 27.75 11.68
N LEU A 461 32.50 26.43 11.82
CA LEU A 461 33.32 25.58 12.68
C LEU A 461 33.87 24.39 11.87
N THR A 462 35.15 24.10 12.06
CA THR A 462 35.98 23.13 11.32
C THR A 462 36.22 21.84 12.12
N SER A 463 36.23 20.68 11.46
CA SER A 463 37.10 19.51 11.74
C SER A 463 36.89 18.37 10.71
N PRO A 464 37.89 17.47 10.52
CA PRO A 464 38.24 16.93 9.20
C PRO A 464 37.70 15.52 8.93
N ARG A 465 37.44 15.21 7.66
CA ARG A 465 37.20 13.85 7.16
C ARG A 465 38.08 13.56 5.96
N ASP A 466 39.10 12.73 6.16
CA ASP A 466 39.81 12.03 5.09
C ASP A 466 38.99 10.82 4.67
N GLY A 467 38.61 10.75 3.38
CA GLY A 467 37.98 9.58 2.78
C GLY A 467 37.01 9.83 1.62
N GLU A 468 36.55 11.07 1.42
CA GLU A 468 35.49 11.41 0.46
C GLU A 468 35.96 11.63 -1.00
N GLY A 469 37.27 11.79 -1.23
CA GLY A 469 37.82 12.15 -2.55
C GLY A 469 37.64 11.07 -3.62
N ASP A 470 37.76 9.78 -3.26
CA ASP A 470 37.84 8.69 -4.25
C ASP A 470 36.50 8.42 -4.97
N VAL A 471 35.38 8.75 -4.33
CA VAL A 471 34.03 8.55 -4.89
C VAL A 471 33.61 9.74 -5.76
N ALA A 472 33.90 10.97 -5.29
CA ALA A 472 33.63 12.20 -6.03
C ALA A 472 34.46 12.29 -7.32
N ASP A 473 35.73 11.87 -7.27
CA ASP A 473 36.61 11.83 -8.44
C ASP A 473 36.17 10.76 -9.46
N ARG A 474 35.63 9.63 -8.98
CA ARG A 474 35.10 8.56 -9.85
C ARG A 474 33.79 8.98 -10.53
N ALA A 475 32.93 9.75 -9.86
CA ALA A 475 31.72 10.33 -10.43
C ALA A 475 32.04 11.46 -11.43
N ALA A 476 33.00 12.34 -11.10
CA ALA A 476 33.45 13.41 -11.97
C ALA A 476 34.08 12.90 -13.28
N ALA A 477 34.87 11.82 -13.22
CA ALA A 477 35.46 11.19 -14.40
C ALA A 477 34.41 10.62 -15.38
N LEU A 478 33.26 10.17 -14.86
CA LEU A 478 32.16 9.62 -15.66
C LEU A 478 31.37 10.72 -16.38
N LEU A 479 31.16 11.86 -15.72
CA LEU A 479 30.47 13.02 -16.31
C LEU A 479 31.31 13.73 -17.37
N GLN A 480 32.63 13.73 -17.23
CA GLN A 480 33.53 14.31 -18.23
C GLN A 480 33.54 13.48 -19.54
N GLY A 481 33.27 12.18 -19.46
CA GLY A 481 33.14 11.28 -20.62
C GLY A 481 31.92 11.53 -21.50
N MET A 482 30.92 12.27 -21.03
CA MET A 482 29.70 12.60 -21.79
C MET A 482 29.78 13.94 -22.53
N ARG A 483 30.85 14.73 -22.34
CA ARG A 483 30.98 16.09 -22.91
C ARG A 483 31.84 16.18 -24.18
N GLY A 484 32.51 15.09 -24.58
CA GLY A 484 33.39 15.06 -25.76
C GLY A 484 32.77 14.33 -26.94
N GLY A 485 32.01 15.05 -27.78
CA GLY A 485 31.57 14.58 -29.09
C GLY A 485 32.41 15.21 -30.20
N GLY A 486 33.21 14.41 -30.89
CA GLY A 486 33.97 14.80 -32.08
C GLY A 486 34.78 13.62 -32.62
N ASP A 487 34.35 13.09 -33.77
CA ASP A 487 35.00 12.02 -34.53
C ASP A 487 36.43 12.41 -34.93
N GLU A 488 37.46 11.70 -34.42
CA GLU A 488 38.82 11.49 -35.02
C GLU A 488 39.85 10.90 -34.01
N ALA A 489 39.53 9.86 -33.22
CA ALA A 489 40.50 9.34 -32.24
C ALA A 489 40.40 7.84 -31.92
N ASP A 490 40.40 6.97 -32.94
CA ASP A 490 40.30 5.51 -32.71
C ASP A 490 41.64 4.77 -32.53
N GLU A 491 42.80 5.41 -32.75
CA GLU A 491 44.12 4.77 -32.50
C GLU A 491 44.77 5.21 -31.18
N ALA A 492 44.74 6.50 -30.85
CA ALA A 492 45.31 7.04 -29.60
C ALA A 492 44.55 6.59 -28.32
N SER A 493 43.29 6.17 -28.47
CA SER A 493 42.44 5.70 -27.37
C SER A 493 42.82 4.30 -26.88
N ALA A 494 43.37 3.44 -27.75
CA ALA A 494 43.78 2.09 -27.41
C ALA A 494 45.06 2.09 -26.54
N GLU A 495 46.08 2.85 -26.94
CA GLU A 495 47.32 3.01 -26.18
C GLU A 495 47.08 3.68 -24.81
N LYS A 496 46.16 4.66 -24.75
CA LYS A 496 45.77 5.31 -23.48
C LYS A 496 44.99 4.36 -22.55
N ARG A 497 44.24 3.41 -23.09
CA ARG A 497 43.57 2.35 -22.32
C ARG A 497 44.55 1.28 -21.83
N GLU A 498 45.58 0.98 -22.60
CA GLU A 498 46.63 0.04 -22.23
C GLU A 498 47.58 0.62 -21.18
N SER A 499 47.95 1.90 -21.30
CA SER A 499 48.74 2.62 -20.29
C SER A 499 47.99 2.76 -18.97
N MET A 500 46.67 3.03 -19.00
CA MET A 500 45.81 3.03 -17.80
C MET A 500 45.69 1.64 -17.15
N ARG A 501 45.65 0.56 -17.94
CA ARG A 501 45.66 -0.81 -17.42
C ARG A 501 47.02 -1.19 -16.83
N ALA A 502 48.11 -0.73 -17.42
CA ALA A 502 49.47 -0.92 -16.91
C ALA A 502 49.68 -0.15 -15.60
N ALA A 503 49.22 1.10 -15.51
CA ALA A 503 49.26 1.91 -14.30
C ALA A 503 48.44 1.28 -13.16
N ARG A 504 47.25 0.74 -13.46
CA ARG A 504 46.41 -0.01 -12.48
C ARG A 504 47.06 -1.30 -11.99
N ARG A 505 47.88 -1.98 -12.81
CA ARG A 505 48.65 -3.16 -12.39
C ARG A 505 49.81 -2.76 -11.49
N GLN A 506 50.51 -1.67 -11.81
CA GLN A 506 51.61 -1.15 -11.00
C GLN A 506 51.14 -0.71 -9.61
N THR A 507 50.02 0.03 -9.51
CA THR A 507 49.47 0.44 -8.20
C THR A 507 48.98 -0.74 -7.36
N ALA A 508 48.37 -1.76 -7.98
CA ALA A 508 47.95 -2.97 -7.28
C ALA A 508 49.14 -3.82 -6.78
N ASP A 509 50.23 -3.89 -7.53
CA ASP A 509 51.46 -4.59 -7.11
C ASP A 509 52.21 -3.81 -6.02
N GLU A 510 52.17 -2.49 -6.07
CA GLU A 510 52.74 -1.61 -5.05
C GLU A 510 51.95 -1.68 -3.74
N GLU A 511 50.62 -1.74 -3.80
CA GLU A 511 49.73 -1.96 -2.64
C GLU A 511 49.95 -3.34 -2.00
N ARG A 512 50.15 -4.39 -2.82
CA ARG A 512 50.53 -5.73 -2.32
C ARG A 512 51.89 -5.72 -1.63
N ARG A 513 52.89 -5.01 -2.18
CA ARG A 513 54.21 -4.84 -1.57
C ARG A 513 54.13 -4.09 -0.23
N LEU A 514 53.31 -3.05 -0.15
CA LEU A 514 53.07 -2.31 1.09
C LEU A 514 52.40 -3.17 2.17
N ARG A 515 51.40 -3.98 1.79
CA ARG A 515 50.75 -4.95 2.70
C ARG A 515 51.72 -6.00 3.22
N ARG A 516 52.63 -6.49 2.37
CA ARG A 516 53.68 -7.45 2.78
C ARG A 516 54.65 -6.81 3.78
N ARG A 517 55.12 -5.58 3.53
CA ARG A 517 55.94 -4.83 4.49
C ARG A 517 55.22 -4.56 5.81
N ARG A 518 53.92 -4.28 5.78
CA ARG A 518 53.12 -4.04 6.99
C ARG A 518 52.98 -5.33 7.82
N ARG A 519 52.84 -6.49 7.18
CA ARG A 519 52.85 -7.80 7.86
C ARG A 519 54.21 -8.14 8.43
N GLU A 520 55.30 -7.92 7.69
CA GLU A 520 56.67 -8.13 8.18
C GLU A 520 57.00 -7.20 9.36
N ARG A 521 56.53 -5.96 9.33
CA ARG A 521 56.72 -5.00 10.44
C ARG A 521 55.87 -5.35 11.67
N ALA A 522 54.69 -5.92 11.47
CA ALA A 522 53.83 -6.42 12.56
C ALA A 522 54.38 -7.71 13.19
N SER A 523 54.98 -8.61 12.40
CA SER A 523 55.64 -9.81 12.94
C SER A 523 56.93 -9.49 13.70
N VAL A 524 57.66 -8.45 13.30
CA VAL A 524 58.85 -7.98 14.03
C VAL A 524 58.46 -7.25 15.32
N ALA A 525 57.31 -6.55 15.34
CA ALA A 525 56.79 -5.93 16.57
C ALA A 525 56.28 -6.97 17.59
N ALA A 526 55.58 -8.02 17.13
CA ALA A 526 55.11 -9.10 18.01
C ALA A 526 56.24 -9.96 18.59
N GLY A 527 57.38 -10.07 17.90
CA GLY A 527 58.56 -10.78 18.40
C GLY A 527 59.40 -9.99 19.41
N ALA A 528 59.16 -8.68 19.56
CA ALA A 528 59.91 -7.81 20.49
C ALA A 528 59.17 -7.61 21.84
N GLU A 529 57.90 -8.01 21.94
CA GLU A 529 57.10 -7.87 23.17
C GLU A 529 57.08 -9.15 24.03
N ASP A 530 57.64 -10.27 23.56
CA ASP A 530 57.61 -11.58 24.24
C ASP A 530 58.92 -11.94 24.98
N GLU A 531 59.88 -11.01 25.07
CA GLU A 531 61.21 -11.25 25.67
C GLU A 531 61.48 -10.49 26.98
N VAL A 532 60.45 -9.96 27.65
CA VAL A 532 60.59 -9.34 28.99
C VAL A 532 59.42 -9.70 29.90
N GLN A 533 59.42 -10.93 30.45
CA GLN A 533 59.00 -11.21 31.84
C GLN A 533 59.11 -12.72 32.14
N SER A 534 60.16 -13.08 32.88
CA SER A 534 60.21 -14.32 33.67
C SER A 534 60.41 -13.95 35.13
N PRO A 535 59.72 -14.59 36.08
CA PRO A 535 60.23 -14.74 37.43
C PRO A 535 60.53 -16.22 37.77
N ALA A 536 61.77 -16.43 38.18
CA ALA A 536 62.24 -17.49 39.08
C ALA A 536 61.51 -17.42 40.44
N ALA A 537 61.47 -18.42 41.33
CA ALA A 537 61.74 -19.85 41.39
C ALA A 537 61.34 -20.30 42.82
N THR A 538 60.93 -21.58 42.98
CA THR A 538 61.08 -22.47 44.18
C THR A 538 60.43 -22.03 45.52
N ASP A 539 59.73 -22.85 46.31
CA ASP A 539 60.09 -24.16 46.90
C ASP A 539 58.92 -24.71 47.77
N ARG A 540 58.94 -26.02 48.10
CA ARG A 540 58.18 -26.81 49.13
C ARG A 540 57.12 -27.84 48.66
N THR A 541 57.61 -29.08 48.51
CA THR A 541 57.22 -30.40 49.10
C THR A 541 55.75 -30.82 49.41
N PRO A 542 55.46 -32.15 49.45
CA PRO A 542 54.17 -32.71 49.02
C PRO A 542 53.28 -33.35 50.11
N LEU A 543 51.98 -33.42 49.77
CA LEU A 543 50.90 -34.36 50.13
C LEU A 543 51.06 -35.33 51.34
N GLU A 544 50.14 -35.20 52.30
CA GLU A 544 49.55 -36.30 53.07
C GLU A 544 48.14 -35.89 53.54
N GLU A 545 47.11 -36.66 53.16
CA GLU A 545 45.83 -36.66 53.88
C GLU A 545 45.40 -38.12 54.06
N LYS A 546 45.42 -38.54 55.33
CA LYS A 546 44.98 -39.84 55.81
C LYS A 546 43.47 -39.85 56.01
N SER A 547 42.91 -41.00 55.67
CA SER A 547 41.67 -41.57 56.19
C SER A 547 41.52 -41.41 57.71
N GLU A 548 40.31 -41.10 58.17
CA GLU A 548 39.80 -41.63 59.44
C GLU A 548 38.27 -41.73 59.40
N SER A 549 37.81 -42.97 59.52
CA SER A 549 36.50 -43.41 59.96
C SER A 549 36.60 -43.70 61.46
N GLU A 550 35.61 -43.29 62.27
CA GLU A 550 34.95 -44.14 63.29
C GLU A 550 33.92 -43.35 64.13
N GLU A 551 32.84 -44.08 64.44
CA GLU A 551 31.71 -43.88 65.39
C GLU A 551 30.69 -42.74 65.21
#